data_AF-A0A2H8TUZ1-F1
#
_entry.id   AF-A0A2H8TUZ1-F1
#
_cell.length_a   1.000
_cell.length_b   1.000
_cell.length_c   1.000
_cell.angle_alpha   90.00
_cell.angle_beta   90.00
_cell.angle_gamma   90.00
#
_symmetry.space_group_name_H-M   'P 1'
#
loop_
_entity.id
_entity.type
_entity.pdbx_description
1 polymer ?
#
loop_
_entity_poly.entity_id
_entity_poly.type
_entity_poly.pdbx_seq_one_letter_code
_entity_poly.pdbx_strand_id
1 'polypeptide(L)'
;MKLLFFTVLLLLYVGHCMSANILAFLPTFARSHYGGFQPLLKELAVRGHNVTVLSHFALKNPPPNYHHIDVSIKDRQDNNFSMLSIAPYLKPLFIPIGFLFFGSEITLETLNNTKVMEFIHSDGYQFDVVIFENFQHECFVTMSHKFGAHAIQLFPATPIAFPSQWYSQPFNPSYIPDPNSGYKDHMTLYERTINFLVMCLQFFLFPIFYMPKQNEIMLKYFNYTGSESRPSLEEMMKNVSLTLINTHFTLGTPRPLVPSFIEVAGMHLKPSSKLPKDLEELMDNSPDGVVYFSFGSVVKGSHLPTHQVEMFLRQLGQIKQKVLWKWESDNLPKLPPNVVVRKWFPQVDILGHPNCVLFITHGGIHSVEEAVYYGVPMLAISVFGDQLYNSIMMESRGAAIRLKYTELTEDRFENNLHQILSNTSYKENAKKLSKIFHDQPMKPLDKAVYWIEYVIRHNGAHHLKTAGNKLNWFQFLLIDVIFVVIITIFLFIIIFFHTIKLITKCRKYNTGINDDKKDK
;
A
#
# COMPACT_ATOMS: atom_id res chain seq x y z
N MET A 1 -44.11 -26.87 -19.42
CA MET A 1 -44.31 -25.51 -18.84
C MET A 1 -44.10 -25.48 -17.31
N LYS A 2 -44.79 -26.31 -16.51
CA LYS A 2 -44.62 -26.32 -15.03
C LYS A 2 -43.22 -26.70 -14.55
N LEU A 3 -42.56 -27.68 -15.19
CA LEU A 3 -41.19 -28.08 -14.84
C LEU A 3 -40.18 -26.96 -15.12
N LEU A 4 -40.27 -26.32 -16.29
CA LEU A 4 -39.43 -25.17 -16.65
C LEU A 4 -39.61 -24.00 -15.67
N PHE A 5 -40.86 -23.71 -15.28
CA PHE A 5 -41.17 -22.69 -14.27
C PHE A 5 -40.56 -23.03 -12.90
N PHE A 6 -40.65 -24.30 -12.47
CA PHE A 6 -40.04 -24.77 -11.22
C PHE A 6 -38.51 -24.73 -11.28
N THR A 7 -37.90 -25.13 -12.41
CA THR A 7 -36.44 -25.06 -12.59
C THR A 7 -35.96 -23.62 -12.59
N VAL A 8 -36.67 -22.70 -13.25
CA VAL A 8 -36.35 -21.27 -13.22
C VAL A 8 -36.49 -20.71 -11.80
N LEU A 9 -37.57 -21.05 -11.07
CA LEU A 9 -37.72 -20.66 -9.67
C LEU A 9 -36.62 -21.23 -8.78
N LEU A 10 -36.23 -22.49 -8.96
CA LEU A 10 -35.17 -23.12 -8.19
C LEU A 10 -33.80 -22.48 -8.49
N LEU A 11 -33.51 -22.18 -9.75
CA LEU A 11 -32.28 -21.47 -10.15
C LEU A 11 -32.24 -20.03 -9.63
N LEU A 12 -33.38 -19.33 -9.64
CA LEU A 12 -33.51 -18.00 -9.02
C LEU A 12 -33.34 -18.07 -7.49
N TYR A 13 -33.86 -19.12 -6.85
CA TYR A 13 -33.72 -19.35 -5.41
C TYR A 13 -32.27 -19.71 -5.02
N VAL A 14 -31.60 -20.57 -5.80
CA VAL A 14 -30.18 -20.91 -5.61
C VAL A 14 -29.29 -19.68 -5.83
N GLY A 15 -29.62 -18.82 -6.81
CA GLY A 15 -28.93 -17.54 -7.02
C GLY A 15 -29.09 -16.56 -5.84
N HIS A 16 -30.25 -16.57 -5.16
CA HIS A 16 -30.46 -15.80 -3.93
C HIS A 16 -29.77 -16.40 -2.71
N CYS A 17 -29.56 -17.72 -2.66
CA CYS A 17 -28.85 -18.39 -1.55
C CYS A 17 -27.34 -18.11 -1.49
N MET A 18 -26.74 -17.44 -2.48
CA MET A 18 -25.30 -17.10 -2.49
C MET A 18 -25.00 -15.59 -2.41
N SER A 19 -26.03 -14.75 -2.30
CA SER A 19 -25.85 -13.31 -2.09
C SER A 19 -25.45 -13.03 -0.64
N ALA A 20 -24.57 -12.04 -0.46
CA ALA A 20 -24.09 -11.58 0.84
C ALA A 20 -24.29 -10.07 0.94
N ASN A 21 -24.55 -9.57 2.14
CA ASN A 21 -24.55 -8.15 2.47
C ASN A 21 -23.11 -7.74 2.83
N ILE A 22 -22.52 -6.89 1.99
CA ILE A 22 -21.13 -6.46 2.11
C ILE A 22 -21.09 -4.97 2.40
N LEU A 23 -20.44 -4.59 3.48
CA LEU A 23 -20.06 -3.20 3.72
C LEU A 23 -18.64 -2.98 3.18
N ALA A 24 -18.43 -1.93 2.41
CA ALA A 24 -17.12 -1.42 2.03
C ALA A 24 -16.90 -0.01 2.59
N PHE A 25 -15.99 0.12 3.54
CA PHE A 25 -15.64 1.39 4.17
C PHE A 25 -14.27 1.87 3.64
N LEU A 26 -14.32 2.83 2.70
CA LEU A 26 -13.14 3.45 2.06
C LEU A 26 -13.18 4.97 2.26
N PRO A 27 -12.93 5.44 3.49
CA PRO A 27 -13.09 6.84 3.82
C PRO A 27 -11.90 7.71 3.40
N THR A 28 -10.80 7.16 2.88
CA THR A 28 -9.68 8.02 2.46
C THR A 28 -10.10 8.90 1.26
N PHE A 29 -9.92 10.21 1.40
CA PHE A 29 -10.38 11.22 0.43
C PHE A 29 -9.54 11.27 -0.87
N ALA A 30 -8.46 10.50 -0.97
CA ALA A 30 -7.62 10.45 -2.16
C ALA A 30 -8.24 9.54 -3.23
N ARG A 31 -8.39 10.06 -4.46
CA ARG A 31 -9.01 9.31 -5.57
C ARG A 31 -8.32 7.97 -5.87
N SER A 32 -7.01 7.88 -5.65
CA SER A 32 -6.25 6.63 -5.80
C SER A 32 -6.75 5.54 -4.85
N HIS A 33 -7.04 5.87 -3.58
CA HIS A 33 -7.47 4.90 -2.57
C HIS A 33 -8.82 4.24 -2.90
N TYR A 34 -9.77 5.02 -3.41
CA TYR A 34 -11.02 4.46 -3.92
C TYR A 34 -10.87 3.80 -5.29
N GLY A 35 -10.14 4.44 -6.21
CA GLY A 35 -10.09 4.05 -7.62
C GLY A 35 -9.52 2.65 -7.86
N GLY A 36 -8.54 2.22 -7.06
CA GLY A 36 -7.94 0.88 -7.17
C GLY A 36 -8.90 -0.25 -6.79
N PHE A 37 -9.77 0.00 -5.80
CA PHE A 37 -10.72 -1.00 -5.28
C PHE A 37 -12.13 -0.85 -5.85
N GLN A 38 -12.48 0.28 -6.47
CA GLN A 38 -13.79 0.51 -7.08
C GLN A 38 -14.23 -0.64 -8.02
N PRO A 39 -13.36 -1.23 -8.87
CA PRO A 39 -13.73 -2.36 -9.73
C PRO A 39 -14.12 -3.62 -8.96
N LEU A 40 -13.46 -3.89 -7.83
CA LEU A 40 -13.81 -4.98 -6.92
C LEU A 40 -15.22 -4.82 -6.37
N LEU A 41 -15.54 -3.64 -5.85
CA LEU A 41 -16.86 -3.36 -5.26
C LEU A 41 -17.98 -3.45 -6.31
N LYS A 42 -17.71 -2.95 -7.52
CA LYS A 42 -18.64 -3.08 -8.65
C LYS A 42 -18.85 -4.56 -9.03
N GLU A 43 -17.77 -5.33 -9.15
CA GLU A 43 -17.84 -6.73 -9.56
C GLU A 43 -18.58 -7.60 -8.55
N LEU A 44 -18.40 -7.36 -7.25
CA LEU A 44 -19.18 -8.02 -6.20
C LEU A 44 -20.69 -7.76 -6.37
N ALA A 45 -21.08 -6.53 -6.67
CA ALA A 45 -22.47 -6.19 -6.95
C ALA A 45 -22.98 -6.85 -8.26
N VAL A 46 -22.17 -6.85 -9.34
CA VAL A 46 -22.52 -7.53 -10.60
C VAL A 46 -22.76 -9.03 -10.38
N ARG A 47 -22.03 -9.65 -9.46
CA ARG A 47 -22.19 -11.07 -9.08
C ARG A 47 -23.36 -11.34 -8.13
N GLY A 48 -24.14 -10.33 -7.80
CA GLY A 48 -25.40 -10.47 -7.07
C GLY A 48 -25.32 -10.16 -5.58
N HIS A 49 -24.15 -9.83 -5.02
CA HIS A 49 -24.03 -9.40 -3.62
C HIS A 49 -24.67 -8.02 -3.40
N ASN A 50 -25.23 -7.78 -2.22
CA ASN A 50 -25.71 -6.46 -1.83
C ASN A 50 -24.54 -5.65 -1.25
N VAL A 51 -24.12 -4.58 -1.93
CA VAL A 51 -22.87 -3.86 -1.60
C VAL A 51 -23.17 -2.43 -1.15
N THR A 52 -22.98 -2.16 0.14
CA THR A 52 -23.04 -0.81 0.70
C THR A 52 -21.64 -0.22 0.77
N VAL A 53 -21.41 0.93 0.14
CA VAL A 53 -20.11 1.58 0.06
C VAL A 53 -20.17 2.95 0.73
N LEU A 54 -19.40 3.14 1.80
CA LEU A 54 -19.13 4.46 2.37
C LEU A 54 -17.82 5.00 1.79
N SER A 55 -17.90 6.05 0.96
CA SER A 55 -16.72 6.68 0.37
C SER A 55 -16.98 8.10 -0.12
N HIS A 56 -15.89 8.83 -0.40
CA HIS A 56 -15.92 10.18 -0.98
C HIS A 56 -16.33 10.22 -2.46
N PHE A 57 -16.46 9.06 -3.11
CA PHE A 57 -16.54 8.97 -4.56
C PHE A 57 -17.64 8.01 -5.01
N ALA A 58 -18.55 8.49 -5.84
CA ALA A 58 -19.61 7.68 -6.39
C ALA A 58 -19.16 6.82 -7.59
N LEU A 59 -19.76 5.64 -7.74
CA LEU A 59 -19.67 4.83 -8.96
C LEU A 59 -20.60 5.40 -10.03
N LYS A 60 -20.10 5.59 -11.25
CA LYS A 60 -20.94 5.97 -12.39
C LYS A 60 -21.74 4.76 -12.89
N ASN A 61 -23.05 4.94 -13.08
CA ASN A 61 -23.98 3.89 -13.53
C ASN A 61 -23.85 2.60 -12.67
N PRO A 62 -24.13 2.69 -11.36
CA PRO A 62 -23.97 1.57 -10.44
C PRO A 62 -25.01 0.47 -10.71
N PRO A 63 -24.70 -0.82 -10.44
CA PRO A 63 -25.71 -1.88 -10.35
C PRO A 63 -26.81 -1.53 -9.32
N PRO A 64 -28.05 -2.04 -9.46
CA PRO A 64 -29.16 -1.70 -8.55
C PRO A 64 -28.91 -2.05 -7.07
N ASN A 65 -28.10 -3.08 -6.82
CA ASN A 65 -27.67 -3.60 -5.52
C ASN A 65 -26.35 -2.99 -5.03
N TYR A 66 -25.97 -1.82 -5.55
CA TYR A 66 -24.82 -1.04 -5.10
C TYR A 66 -25.33 0.25 -4.44
N HIS A 67 -25.20 0.33 -3.13
CA HIS A 67 -25.69 1.45 -2.32
C HIS A 67 -24.53 2.34 -1.88
N HIS A 68 -24.45 3.55 -2.42
CA HIS A 68 -23.40 4.51 -2.06
C HIS A 68 -23.88 5.46 -0.96
N ILE A 69 -23.12 5.53 0.13
CA ILE A 69 -23.26 6.53 1.17
C ILE A 69 -22.12 7.54 0.98
N ASP A 70 -22.49 8.70 0.45
CA ASP A 70 -21.57 9.78 0.11
C ASP A 70 -21.07 10.51 1.36
N VAL A 71 -19.79 10.37 1.67
CA VAL A 71 -19.10 11.07 2.77
C VAL A 71 -18.21 12.20 2.27
N SER A 72 -18.42 12.70 1.05
CA SER A 72 -17.63 13.80 0.49
C SER A 72 -17.70 15.08 1.34
N ILE A 73 -16.54 15.72 1.50
CA ILE A 73 -16.39 17.00 2.22
C ILE A 73 -16.47 18.13 1.18
N LYS A 74 -17.60 18.83 1.14
CA LYS A 74 -17.90 19.84 0.10
C LYS A 74 -17.06 21.12 0.22
N ASP A 75 -16.66 21.49 1.44
CA ASP A 75 -15.96 22.75 1.75
C ASP A 75 -14.52 22.56 2.23
N ARG A 76 -13.88 21.44 1.87
CA ARG A 76 -12.45 21.31 2.13
C ARG A 76 -11.73 22.33 1.24
N GLN A 77 -11.35 23.47 1.82
CA GLN A 77 -10.23 24.23 1.29
C GLN A 77 -9.11 23.21 1.15
N ASP A 78 -8.56 23.03 -0.06
CA ASP A 78 -7.25 22.40 -0.22
C ASP A 78 -6.35 23.19 0.73
N ASN A 79 -6.18 22.70 1.95
CA ASN A 79 -5.32 23.36 2.92
C ASN A 79 -4.00 23.54 2.19
N ASN A 80 -3.43 24.74 2.24
CA ASN A 80 -2.19 25.15 1.56
C ASN A 80 -0.96 24.25 1.86
N PHE A 81 -1.15 23.12 2.54
CA PHE A 81 -0.20 22.07 2.83
C PHE A 81 0.10 21.25 1.57
N SER A 82 1.03 21.75 0.76
CA SER A 82 1.54 21.05 -0.40
C SER A 82 2.46 19.89 0.03
N MET A 83 2.22 18.68 -0.47
CA MET A 83 3.16 17.56 -0.27
C MET A 83 4.56 17.88 -0.79
N LEU A 84 4.67 18.80 -1.76
CA LEU A 84 5.94 19.29 -2.28
C LEU A 84 6.77 20.03 -1.22
N SER A 85 6.15 20.73 -0.26
CA SER A 85 6.89 21.43 0.81
C SER A 85 7.37 20.50 1.91
N ILE A 86 6.76 19.32 2.05
CA ILE A 86 7.15 18.31 3.06
C ILE A 86 8.27 17.42 2.53
N ALA A 87 8.32 17.18 1.22
CA ALA A 87 9.26 16.26 0.57
C ALA A 87 10.73 16.37 1.08
N PRO A 88 11.32 17.56 1.32
CA PRO A 88 12.68 17.69 1.86
C PRO A 88 12.89 17.06 3.25
N TYR A 89 11.83 16.96 4.05
CA TYR A 89 11.87 16.48 5.43
C TYR A 89 11.59 14.97 5.56
N LEU A 90 11.19 14.30 4.48
CA LEU A 90 10.91 12.86 4.45
C LEU A 90 12.21 12.04 4.41
N LYS A 91 12.85 11.87 5.58
CA LYS A 91 14.01 10.98 5.75
C LYS A 91 13.59 9.62 6.32
N PRO A 92 14.26 8.51 5.94
CA PRO A 92 13.89 7.16 6.37
C PRO A 92 13.63 6.98 7.87
N LEU A 93 14.47 7.57 8.73
CA LEU A 93 14.32 7.44 10.19
C LEU A 93 13.25 8.36 10.79
N PHE A 94 12.82 9.41 10.09
CA PHE A 94 11.79 10.35 10.56
C PHE A 94 10.40 10.02 10.04
N ILE A 95 10.29 9.32 8.90
CA ILE A 95 8.98 8.92 8.33
C ILE A 95 8.14 8.10 9.33
N PRO A 96 8.66 7.07 10.02
CA PRO A 96 7.90 6.34 11.03
C PRO A 96 7.36 7.23 12.16
N ILE A 97 8.08 8.30 12.53
CA ILE A 97 7.65 9.24 13.57
C ILE A 97 6.46 10.08 13.07
N GLY A 98 6.55 10.61 11.84
CA GLY A 98 5.43 11.35 11.24
C GLY A 98 4.15 10.52 11.11
N PHE A 99 4.32 9.23 10.79
CA PHE A 99 3.23 8.25 10.71
C PHE A 99 2.49 7.99 12.03
N LEU A 100 3.08 8.30 13.19
CA LEU A 100 2.38 8.21 14.48
C LEU A 100 1.21 9.21 14.56
N PHE A 101 1.35 10.37 13.91
CA PHE A 101 0.38 11.46 13.95
C PHE A 101 -0.53 11.45 12.73
N PHE A 102 0.05 11.30 11.54
CA PHE A 102 -0.65 11.38 10.26
C PHE A 102 -1.86 10.45 10.16
N GLY A 103 -1.70 9.17 10.52
CA GLY A 103 -2.81 8.21 10.50
C GLY A 103 -3.96 8.62 11.41
N SER A 104 -3.64 9.05 12.63
CA SER A 104 -4.62 9.50 13.63
C SER A 104 -5.38 10.76 13.19
N GLU A 105 -4.71 11.71 12.53
CA GLU A 105 -5.35 12.94 12.01
C GLU A 105 -6.37 12.63 10.91
N ILE A 106 -6.02 11.78 9.94
CA ILE A 106 -6.94 11.39 8.87
C ILE A 106 -8.08 10.51 9.42
N THR A 107 -7.81 9.66 10.42
CA THR A 107 -8.87 8.93 11.14
C THR A 107 -9.87 9.92 11.75
N LEU A 108 -9.39 10.96 12.44
CA LEU A 108 -10.23 11.96 13.08
C LEU A 108 -11.00 12.80 12.06
N GLU A 109 -10.39 13.18 10.93
CA GLU A 109 -11.09 13.88 9.85
C GLU A 109 -12.28 13.06 9.34
N THR A 110 -12.09 11.75 9.16
CA THR A 110 -13.16 10.82 8.78
C THR A 110 -14.26 10.75 9.84
N LEU A 111 -13.91 10.59 11.11
CA LEU A 111 -14.87 10.44 12.21
C LEU A 111 -15.56 11.76 12.58
N ASN A 112 -15.02 12.91 12.19
CA ASN A 112 -15.70 14.20 12.31
C ASN A 112 -16.81 14.38 11.27
N ASN A 113 -16.88 13.52 10.25
CA ASN A 113 -17.95 13.57 9.27
C ASN A 113 -19.27 13.04 9.88
N THR A 114 -20.28 13.90 9.95
CA THR A 114 -21.58 13.57 10.54
C THR A 114 -22.21 12.33 9.92
N LYS A 115 -22.10 12.14 8.60
CA LYS A 115 -22.67 10.96 7.92
C LYS A 115 -21.95 9.67 8.30
N VAL A 116 -20.64 9.72 8.54
CA VAL A 116 -19.88 8.57 9.06
C VAL A 116 -20.36 8.24 10.46
N MET A 117 -20.52 9.26 11.32
CA MET A 117 -20.99 9.05 12.69
C MET A 117 -22.42 8.56 12.77
N GLU A 118 -23.32 9.08 11.95
CA GLU A 118 -24.70 8.60 11.79
C GLU A 118 -24.69 7.14 11.34
N PHE A 119 -23.84 6.75 10.39
CA PHE A 119 -23.74 5.37 9.94
C PHE A 119 -23.19 4.44 11.03
N ILE A 120 -22.15 4.85 11.77
CA ILE A 120 -21.60 4.09 12.91
C ILE A 120 -22.67 3.83 13.97
N HIS A 121 -23.55 4.81 14.23
CA HIS A 121 -24.61 4.72 15.24
C HIS A 121 -25.95 4.22 14.69
N SER A 122 -26.00 3.90 13.40
CA SER A 122 -27.23 3.41 12.79
C SER A 122 -27.58 2.00 13.25
N ASP A 123 -28.89 1.76 13.30
CA ASP A 123 -29.48 0.45 13.48
C ASP A 123 -30.11 -0.03 12.17
N GLY A 124 -30.38 -1.33 12.08
CA GLY A 124 -31.08 -1.93 10.94
C GLY A 124 -30.19 -2.40 9.78
N TYR A 125 -28.88 -2.13 9.82
CA TYR A 125 -27.92 -2.78 8.93
C TYR A 125 -27.43 -4.12 9.50
N GLN A 126 -27.30 -5.10 8.62
CA GLN A 126 -26.69 -6.40 8.88
C GLN A 126 -25.77 -6.72 7.71
N PHE A 127 -24.53 -7.12 8.01
CA PHE A 127 -23.53 -7.44 7.00
C PHE A 127 -22.89 -8.79 7.31
N ASP A 128 -22.64 -9.58 6.27
CA ASP A 128 -21.88 -10.83 6.38
C ASP A 128 -20.36 -10.54 6.43
N VAL A 129 -19.95 -9.49 5.71
CA VAL A 129 -18.55 -9.05 5.62
C VAL A 129 -18.47 -7.52 5.68
N VAL A 130 -17.47 -7.05 6.42
CA VAL A 130 -17.00 -5.66 6.39
C VAL A 130 -15.62 -5.64 5.74
N ILE A 131 -15.56 -5.00 4.58
CA ILE A 131 -14.34 -4.64 3.88
C ILE A 131 -13.96 -3.24 4.34
N PHE A 132 -12.78 -3.06 4.91
CA PHE A 132 -12.29 -1.74 5.30
C PHE A 132 -10.91 -1.48 4.72
N GLU A 133 -10.71 -0.24 4.26
CA GLU A 133 -9.38 0.24 3.92
C GLU A 133 -8.56 0.48 5.19
N ASN A 134 -7.36 -0.08 5.25
CA ASN A 134 -6.39 0.27 6.27
C ASN A 134 -5.21 1.04 5.67
N PHE A 135 -5.27 2.36 5.84
CA PHE A 135 -4.20 3.29 5.55
C PHE A 135 -3.81 4.06 6.82
N GLN A 136 -3.39 3.30 7.83
CA GLN A 136 -3.16 3.80 9.20
C GLN A 136 -4.45 4.25 9.90
N HIS A 137 -5.47 3.39 9.82
CA HIS A 137 -6.77 3.58 10.48
C HIS A 137 -7.26 2.28 11.13
N GLU A 138 -6.42 1.62 11.93
CA GLU A 138 -6.70 0.32 12.54
C GLU A 138 -8.04 0.31 13.28
N CYS A 139 -8.43 1.42 13.92
CA CYS A 139 -9.72 1.49 14.62
C CYS A 139 -10.94 1.22 13.73
N PHE A 140 -10.84 1.34 12.40
CA PHE A 140 -11.94 1.04 11.48
C PHE A 140 -12.30 -0.45 11.40
N VAL A 141 -11.42 -1.35 11.87
CA VAL A 141 -11.78 -2.76 12.07
C VAL A 141 -13.00 -2.91 12.99
N THR A 142 -13.25 -1.93 13.86
CA THR A 142 -14.41 -1.89 14.79
C THR A 142 -15.76 -1.94 14.10
N MET A 143 -15.83 -1.57 12.82
CA MET A 143 -17.04 -1.72 12.01
C MET A 143 -17.47 -3.18 11.88
N SER A 144 -16.51 -4.12 11.87
CA SER A 144 -16.82 -5.56 11.87
C SER A 144 -17.54 -5.99 13.13
N HIS A 145 -17.11 -5.52 14.31
CA HIS A 145 -17.81 -5.78 15.56
C HIS A 145 -19.18 -5.09 15.61
N LYS A 146 -19.28 -3.82 15.18
CA LYS A 146 -20.57 -3.08 15.14
C LYS A 146 -21.66 -3.85 14.41
N PHE A 147 -21.30 -4.48 13.29
CA PHE A 147 -22.25 -5.16 12.43
C PHE A 147 -22.21 -6.69 12.53
N GLY A 148 -21.47 -7.25 13.49
CA GLY A 148 -21.37 -8.71 13.69
C GLY A 148 -20.80 -9.48 12.49
N ALA A 149 -19.91 -8.84 11.72
CA ALA A 149 -19.47 -9.31 10.40
C ALA A 149 -18.01 -9.77 10.40
N HIS A 150 -17.61 -10.58 9.41
CA HIS A 150 -16.20 -10.91 9.21
C HIS A 150 -15.44 -9.72 8.61
N ALA A 151 -14.23 -9.45 9.12
CA ALA A 151 -13.41 -8.33 8.66
C ALA A 151 -12.48 -8.76 7.52
N ILE A 152 -12.52 -8.02 6.41
CA ILE A 152 -11.56 -8.10 5.31
C ILE A 152 -10.86 -6.75 5.19
N GLN A 153 -9.53 -6.77 5.16
CA GLN A 153 -8.74 -5.56 5.03
C GLN A 153 -8.31 -5.34 3.57
N LEU A 154 -8.43 -4.09 3.10
CA LEU A 154 -7.79 -3.61 1.88
C LEU A 154 -6.54 -2.81 2.24
N PHE A 155 -5.40 -3.18 1.66
CA PHE A 155 -4.14 -2.46 1.84
C PHE A 155 -3.71 -1.85 0.49
N PRO A 156 -3.67 -0.51 0.36
CA PRO A 156 -3.51 0.16 -0.94
C PRO A 156 -2.07 0.15 -1.49
N ALA A 157 -1.10 -0.40 -0.76
CA ALA A 157 0.32 -0.35 -1.11
C ALA A 157 1.07 -1.61 -0.67
N THR A 158 2.40 -1.61 -0.82
CA THR A 158 3.26 -2.66 -0.25
C THR A 158 3.27 -2.55 1.29
N PRO A 159 3.05 -3.66 2.04
CA PRO A 159 3.05 -3.62 3.50
C PRO A 159 4.41 -3.25 4.11
N ILE A 160 4.39 -2.32 5.08
CA ILE A 160 5.53 -1.96 5.93
C ILE A 160 5.75 -2.99 7.05
N ALA A 161 6.77 -2.80 7.89
CA ALA A 161 7.08 -3.73 8.98
C ALA A 161 5.94 -3.82 10.02
N PHE A 162 5.32 -2.69 10.39
CA PHE A 162 4.33 -2.66 11.47
C PHE A 162 3.10 -3.57 11.29
N PRO A 163 2.34 -3.53 10.16
CA PRO A 163 1.17 -4.38 9.97
C PRO A 163 1.49 -5.88 9.98
N SER A 164 2.76 -6.23 9.75
CA SER A 164 3.22 -7.62 9.68
C SER A 164 2.97 -8.37 11.00
N GLN A 165 2.91 -7.67 12.14
CA GLN A 165 2.65 -8.29 13.44
C GLN A 165 1.21 -8.79 13.60
N TRP A 166 0.20 -8.06 13.12
CA TRP A 166 -1.22 -8.40 13.31
C TRP A 166 -1.59 -9.68 12.58
N TYR A 167 -0.94 -9.87 11.44
CA TYR A 167 -1.23 -10.95 10.51
C TYR A 167 -0.18 -12.05 10.53
N SER A 168 0.85 -11.90 11.37
CA SER A 168 2.00 -12.81 11.43
C SER A 168 2.68 -13.01 10.09
N GLN A 169 2.64 -11.95 9.30
CA GLN A 169 3.24 -11.91 7.99
C GLN A 169 4.76 -11.74 8.17
N PRO A 170 5.62 -12.59 7.59
CA PRO A 170 7.06 -12.42 7.80
C PRO A 170 7.56 -11.10 7.20
N PHE A 171 8.38 -10.39 7.97
CA PHE A 171 9.14 -9.23 7.53
C PHE A 171 10.61 -9.42 7.91
N ASN A 172 11.43 -9.85 6.95
CA ASN A 172 12.86 -10.06 7.17
C ASN A 172 13.66 -8.85 6.64
N PRO A 173 14.21 -8.01 7.53
CA PRO A 173 14.87 -6.76 7.13
C PRO A 173 16.22 -6.99 6.42
N SER A 174 16.70 -8.23 6.34
CA SER A 174 17.95 -8.55 5.63
C SER A 174 17.81 -8.49 4.10
N TYR A 175 16.60 -8.68 3.57
CA TYR A 175 16.32 -8.64 2.12
C TYR A 175 14.98 -7.98 1.76
N ILE A 176 14.08 -7.74 2.73
CA ILE A 176 12.85 -6.96 2.52
C ILE A 176 13.13 -5.52 2.95
N PRO A 177 13.32 -4.57 2.00
CA PRO A 177 13.43 -3.17 2.33
C PRO A 177 12.08 -2.65 2.80
N ASP A 178 12.08 -1.85 3.86
CA ASP A 178 10.92 -1.05 4.20
C ASP A 178 10.68 -0.02 3.08
N PRO A 179 9.43 0.16 2.60
CA PRO A 179 9.12 1.16 1.59
C PRO A 179 9.61 2.58 1.92
N ASN A 180 9.78 2.91 3.21
CA ASN A 180 10.28 4.22 3.63
C ASN A 180 11.81 4.30 3.74
N SER A 181 12.51 3.18 3.58
CA SER A 181 13.97 3.10 3.70
C SER A 181 14.72 3.75 2.51
N GLY A 182 14.08 3.77 1.33
CA GLY A 182 14.73 4.22 0.10
C GLY A 182 15.76 3.22 -0.46
N TYR A 183 15.63 1.93 -0.14
CA TYR A 183 16.51 0.87 -0.63
C TYR A 183 15.79 -0.17 -1.48
N LYS A 184 16.59 -0.95 -2.21
CA LYS A 184 16.17 -2.15 -2.95
C LYS A 184 16.40 -3.42 -2.12
N ASP A 185 16.02 -4.57 -2.65
CA ASP A 185 16.18 -5.89 -2.02
C ASP A 185 17.64 -6.36 -1.92
N HIS A 186 18.51 -5.89 -2.81
CA HIS A 186 19.96 -6.05 -2.71
C HIS A 186 20.61 -4.89 -1.96
N MET A 187 20.71 -5.03 -0.63
CA MET A 187 21.27 -4.02 0.28
C MET A 187 22.70 -4.36 0.74
N THR A 188 23.55 -3.35 0.87
CA THR A 188 24.84 -3.40 1.56
C THR A 188 24.65 -3.59 3.08
N LEU A 189 25.74 -3.81 3.83
CA LEU A 189 25.66 -3.85 5.30
C LEU A 189 25.11 -2.54 5.88
N TYR A 190 25.55 -1.39 5.37
CA TYR A 190 25.06 -0.09 5.83
C TYR A 190 23.56 0.07 5.58
N GLU A 191 23.10 -0.23 4.36
CA GLU A 191 21.68 -0.13 4.00
C GLU A 191 20.81 -1.11 4.81
N ARG A 192 21.28 -2.35 5.02
CA ARG A 192 20.59 -3.31 5.91
C ARG A 192 20.51 -2.83 7.35
N THR A 193 21.56 -2.18 7.86
CA THR A 193 21.54 -1.59 9.21
C THR A 193 20.48 -0.50 9.32
N ILE A 194 20.41 0.43 8.36
CA ILE A 194 19.38 1.48 8.36
C ILE A 194 17.98 0.87 8.19
N ASN A 195 17.81 -0.09 7.29
CA ASN A 195 16.55 -0.79 7.09
C ASN A 195 16.07 -1.50 8.37
N PHE A 196 16.99 -2.18 9.07
CA PHE A 196 16.72 -2.80 10.36
C PHE A 196 16.32 -1.76 11.42
N LEU A 197 17.00 -0.61 11.47
CA LEU A 197 16.63 0.46 12.41
C LEU A 197 15.24 1.03 12.12
N VAL A 198 14.87 1.26 10.84
CA VAL A 198 13.52 1.69 10.45
C VAL A 198 12.48 0.66 10.89
N MET A 199 12.75 -0.62 10.66
CA MET A 199 11.90 -1.72 11.10
C MET A 199 11.73 -1.72 12.63
N CYS A 200 12.82 -1.61 13.39
CA CYS A 200 12.80 -1.52 14.84
C CYS A 200 11.97 -0.31 15.33
N LEU A 201 12.17 0.87 14.75
CA LEU A 201 11.37 2.06 15.09
C LEU A 201 9.88 1.79 14.90
N GLN A 202 9.47 1.10 13.84
CA GLN A 202 8.07 0.74 13.66
C GLN A 202 7.58 -0.29 14.70
N PHE A 203 8.35 -1.35 14.97
CA PHE A 203 7.97 -2.36 15.97
C PHE A 203 7.91 -1.85 17.40
N PHE A 204 8.69 -0.81 17.75
CA PHE A 204 8.66 -0.23 19.09
C PHE A 204 7.74 0.99 19.19
N LEU A 205 7.84 1.96 18.28
CA LEU A 205 7.09 3.21 18.40
C LEU A 205 5.61 3.02 18.15
N PHE A 206 5.21 2.16 17.20
CA PHE A 206 3.80 2.08 16.85
C PHE A 206 2.98 1.41 17.96
N PRO A 207 3.40 0.27 18.56
CA PRO A 207 2.68 -0.28 19.71
C PRO A 207 2.67 0.63 20.94
N ILE A 208 3.72 1.45 21.15
CA ILE A 208 3.83 2.32 22.34
C ILE A 208 3.03 3.61 22.18
N PHE A 209 3.03 4.22 20.99
CA PHE A 209 2.46 5.56 20.79
C PHE A 209 1.23 5.56 19.87
N TYR A 210 1.31 4.86 18.75
CA TYR A 210 0.27 4.91 17.72
C TYR A 210 -0.97 4.06 18.05
N MET A 211 -0.77 2.80 18.44
CA MET A 211 -1.87 1.90 18.77
C MET A 211 -2.71 2.38 19.96
N PRO A 212 -2.13 2.87 21.07
CA PRO A 212 -2.92 3.48 22.14
C PRO A 212 -3.75 4.66 21.66
N LYS A 213 -3.23 5.46 20.72
CA LYS A 213 -4.00 6.58 20.15
C LYS A 213 -5.17 6.10 19.30
N GLN A 214 -4.97 5.10 18.45
CA GLN A 214 -6.07 4.47 17.70
C GLN A 214 -7.10 3.84 18.63
N ASN A 215 -6.67 3.24 19.74
CA ASN A 215 -7.56 2.68 20.76
C ASN A 215 -8.36 3.77 21.49
N GLU A 216 -7.76 4.91 21.84
CA GLU A 216 -8.46 6.06 22.41
C GLU A 216 -9.54 6.59 21.44
N ILE A 217 -9.18 6.75 20.17
CA ILE A 217 -10.11 7.17 19.11
C ILE A 217 -11.25 6.15 18.98
N MET A 218 -10.94 4.86 18.95
CA MET A 218 -11.94 3.79 18.91
C MET A 218 -12.93 3.90 20.07
N LEU A 219 -12.43 3.99 21.30
CA LEU A 219 -13.27 4.08 22.51
C LEU A 219 -14.16 5.32 22.50
N LYS A 220 -13.65 6.44 21.99
CA LYS A 220 -14.37 7.72 21.96
C LYS A 220 -15.49 7.77 20.91
N TYR A 221 -15.24 7.29 19.69
CA TYR A 221 -16.14 7.51 18.55
C TYR A 221 -17.00 6.30 18.18
N PHE A 222 -16.61 5.08 18.58
CA PHE A 222 -17.39 3.87 18.33
C PHE A 222 -18.19 3.47 19.57
N ASN A 223 -18.95 4.40 20.14
CA ASN A 223 -19.78 4.21 21.33
C ASN A 223 -21.24 3.86 20.98
N TYR A 224 -21.41 2.96 20.01
CA TYR A 224 -22.70 2.42 19.61
C TYR A 224 -23.27 1.44 20.64
N THR A 225 -24.57 1.17 20.57
CA THR A 225 -25.24 0.16 21.39
C THR A 225 -24.58 -1.22 21.25
N GLY A 226 -24.11 -1.79 22.37
CA GLY A 226 -23.37 -3.06 22.38
C GLY A 226 -21.86 -2.92 22.24
N SER A 227 -21.31 -1.69 22.19
CA SER A 227 -19.86 -1.45 22.14
C SER A 227 -19.11 -1.97 23.38
N GLU A 228 -19.81 -2.27 24.46
CA GLU A 228 -19.31 -2.77 25.74
C GLU A 228 -18.78 -4.21 25.64
N SER A 229 -19.29 -5.01 24.69
CA SER A 229 -18.79 -6.37 24.42
C SER A 229 -17.61 -6.42 23.44
N ARG A 230 -17.17 -5.25 22.94
CA ARG A 230 -16.15 -5.17 21.90
C ARG A 230 -14.80 -5.70 22.42
N PRO A 231 -14.13 -6.60 21.67
CA PRO A 231 -12.76 -7.00 21.98
C PRO A 231 -11.79 -5.83 21.95
N SER A 232 -10.58 -6.03 22.46
CA SER A 232 -9.53 -5.04 22.30
C SER A 232 -9.24 -4.77 20.82
N LEU A 233 -8.74 -3.57 20.49
CA LEU A 233 -8.36 -3.23 19.12
C LEU A 233 -7.38 -4.26 18.53
N GLU A 234 -6.40 -4.69 19.33
CA GLU A 234 -5.43 -5.72 18.94
C GLU A 234 -6.09 -7.06 18.63
N GLU A 235 -7.03 -7.53 19.44
CA GLU A 235 -7.76 -8.78 19.18
C GLU A 235 -8.57 -8.70 17.89
N MET A 236 -9.23 -7.58 17.62
CA MET A 236 -9.97 -7.39 16.36
C MET A 236 -9.02 -7.38 15.16
N MET A 237 -7.86 -6.71 15.25
CA MET A 237 -6.84 -6.70 14.21
C MET A 237 -6.27 -8.11 13.94
N LYS A 238 -5.96 -8.88 14.99
CA LYS A 238 -5.54 -10.29 14.90
C LYS A 238 -6.65 -11.18 14.33
N ASN A 239 -7.92 -10.77 14.45
CA ASN A 239 -9.07 -11.52 13.97
C ASN A 239 -9.53 -11.16 12.54
N VAL A 240 -8.86 -10.26 11.82
CA VAL A 240 -9.12 -10.03 10.39
C VAL A 240 -8.98 -11.35 9.61
N SER A 241 -9.98 -11.66 8.79
CA SER A 241 -10.08 -12.93 8.05
C SER A 241 -9.15 -13.00 6.85
N LEU A 242 -8.99 -11.87 6.15
CA LEU A 242 -8.27 -11.78 4.89
C LEU A 242 -7.72 -10.37 4.70
N THR A 243 -6.51 -10.25 4.15
CA THR A 243 -5.93 -8.98 3.72
C THR A 243 -5.63 -9.04 2.23
N LEU A 244 -6.31 -8.21 1.46
CA LEU A 244 -6.02 -7.98 0.05
C LEU A 244 -4.98 -6.86 -0.07
N ILE A 245 -3.82 -7.17 -0.64
CA ILE A 245 -2.72 -6.20 -0.78
C ILE A 245 -2.54 -5.79 -2.23
N ASN A 246 -2.49 -4.48 -2.48
CA ASN A 246 -2.23 -3.91 -3.80
C ASN A 246 -0.72 -3.89 -4.09
N THR A 247 -0.16 -5.08 -4.27
CA THR A 247 1.24 -5.29 -4.70
C THR A 247 1.35 -6.58 -5.52
N HIS A 248 2.47 -6.72 -6.22
CA HIS A 248 2.87 -7.90 -6.98
C HIS A 248 4.40 -7.94 -7.01
N PHE A 249 5.01 -9.13 -7.02
CA PHE A 249 6.47 -9.29 -7.03
C PHE A 249 7.18 -8.66 -8.26
N THR A 250 6.46 -8.33 -9.34
CA THR A 250 7.02 -7.55 -10.46
C THR A 250 7.09 -6.06 -10.17
N LEU A 251 6.30 -5.56 -9.22
CA LEU A 251 6.21 -4.15 -8.83
C LEU A 251 7.01 -3.85 -7.56
N GLY A 252 6.97 -4.77 -6.60
CA GLY A 252 7.63 -4.68 -5.29
C GLY A 252 8.70 -5.76 -5.08
N THR A 253 9.17 -5.91 -3.85
CA THR A 253 10.17 -6.92 -3.50
C THR A 253 9.51 -8.31 -3.33
N PRO A 254 10.04 -9.37 -3.97
CA PRO A 254 9.61 -10.74 -3.68
C PRO A 254 9.70 -11.07 -2.18
N ARG A 255 8.62 -11.60 -1.60
CA ARG A 255 8.55 -11.89 -0.16
C ARG A 255 7.62 -13.06 0.15
N PRO A 256 7.82 -13.77 1.27
CA PRO A 256 6.86 -14.75 1.74
C PRO A 256 5.52 -14.09 2.11
N LEU A 257 4.42 -14.77 1.82
CA LEU A 257 3.05 -14.38 2.20
C LEU A 257 2.41 -15.50 3.00
N VAL A 258 1.75 -15.18 4.11
CA VAL A 258 0.83 -16.10 4.79
C VAL A 258 -0.43 -16.33 3.96
N PRO A 259 -1.18 -17.44 4.13
CA PRO A 259 -2.35 -17.75 3.30
C PRO A 259 -3.48 -16.70 3.34
N SER A 260 -3.58 -15.92 4.42
CA SER A 260 -4.56 -14.83 4.54
C SER A 260 -4.13 -13.52 3.84
N PHE A 261 -2.94 -13.48 3.22
CA PHE A 261 -2.41 -12.31 2.50
C PHE A 261 -2.40 -12.57 1.00
N ILE A 262 -3.29 -11.88 0.28
CA ILE A 262 -3.50 -12.12 -1.15
C ILE A 262 -3.10 -10.89 -1.96
N GLU A 263 -2.10 -11.06 -2.83
CA GLU A 263 -1.71 -10.08 -3.83
C GLU A 263 -2.79 -9.94 -4.91
N VAL A 264 -3.23 -8.70 -5.11
CA VAL A 264 -4.29 -8.30 -6.04
C VAL A 264 -3.94 -7.02 -6.82
N ALA A 265 -2.66 -6.69 -6.98
CA ALA A 265 -2.29 -5.54 -7.83
C ALA A 265 -2.83 -5.69 -9.25
N GLY A 266 -3.26 -4.58 -9.83
CA GLY A 266 -3.82 -4.55 -11.18
C GLY A 266 -5.30 -4.89 -11.30
N MET A 267 -6.05 -5.02 -10.19
CA MET A 267 -7.52 -5.20 -10.23
C MET A 267 -8.25 -4.14 -11.05
N HIS A 268 -7.70 -2.93 -11.10
CA HIS A 268 -8.30 -1.80 -11.81
C HIS A 268 -7.95 -1.75 -13.29
N LEU A 269 -6.99 -2.58 -13.72
CA LEU A 269 -6.52 -2.59 -15.08
C LEU A 269 -7.50 -3.33 -15.98
N LYS A 270 -7.79 -2.70 -17.11
CA LYS A 270 -8.63 -3.23 -18.17
C LYS A 270 -7.93 -2.98 -19.50
N PRO A 271 -8.23 -3.77 -20.55
CA PRO A 271 -7.81 -3.44 -21.90
C PRO A 271 -8.18 -2.00 -22.24
N SER A 272 -7.29 -1.32 -22.97
CA SER A 272 -7.49 0.07 -23.37
C SER A 272 -8.78 0.20 -24.17
N SER A 273 -9.55 1.22 -23.82
CA SER A 273 -10.76 1.63 -24.51
C SER A 273 -10.40 2.63 -25.61
N LYS A 274 -11.34 2.88 -26.53
CA LYS A 274 -11.15 3.88 -27.57
C LYS A 274 -10.96 5.27 -26.95
N LEU A 275 -9.88 5.96 -27.34
CA LEU A 275 -9.62 7.33 -26.92
C LEU A 275 -10.68 8.29 -27.50
N PRO A 276 -10.92 9.45 -26.85
CA PRO A 276 -11.62 10.57 -27.50
C PRO A 276 -10.99 10.87 -28.87
N LYS A 277 -11.82 11.15 -29.89
CA LYS A 277 -11.38 11.26 -31.30
C LYS A 277 -10.19 12.21 -31.47
N ASP A 278 -10.23 13.34 -30.79
CA ASP A 278 -9.19 14.36 -30.79
C ASP A 278 -7.86 13.88 -30.19
N LEU A 279 -7.89 13.00 -29.18
CA LEU A 279 -6.69 12.35 -28.64
C LEU A 279 -6.21 11.21 -29.53
N GLU A 280 -7.13 10.40 -30.06
CA GLU A 280 -6.81 9.31 -30.98
C GLU A 280 -6.08 9.86 -32.21
N GLU A 281 -6.65 10.87 -32.89
CA GLU A 281 -6.03 11.54 -34.03
C GLU A 281 -4.68 12.17 -33.68
N LEU A 282 -4.54 12.81 -32.50
CA LEU A 282 -3.26 13.36 -32.07
C LEU A 282 -2.21 12.28 -31.90
N MET A 283 -2.55 11.17 -31.24
CA MET A 283 -1.60 10.09 -30.96
C MET A 283 -1.24 9.32 -32.23
N ASP A 284 -2.20 9.06 -33.12
CA ASP A 284 -1.98 8.39 -34.41
C ASP A 284 -1.09 9.23 -35.35
N ASN A 285 -1.25 10.55 -35.34
CA ASN A 285 -0.44 11.47 -36.15
C ASN A 285 0.89 11.89 -35.48
N SER A 286 1.36 11.14 -34.47
CA SER A 286 2.62 11.41 -33.76
C SER A 286 3.69 10.33 -34.06
N PRO A 287 4.40 10.41 -35.22
CA PRO A 287 5.34 9.36 -35.65
C PRO A 287 6.58 9.22 -34.75
N ASP A 288 7.01 10.31 -34.12
CA ASP A 288 8.11 10.30 -33.13
C ASP A 288 7.68 9.75 -31.76
N GLY A 289 6.38 9.46 -31.59
CA GLY A 289 5.77 8.99 -30.36
C GLY A 289 5.22 10.11 -29.47
N VAL A 290 4.61 9.68 -28.37
CA VAL A 290 3.94 10.52 -27.37
C VAL A 290 4.52 10.26 -25.99
N VAL A 291 4.91 11.34 -25.30
CA VAL A 291 5.24 11.34 -23.87
C VAL A 291 4.00 11.76 -23.10
N TYR A 292 3.60 10.97 -22.11
CA TYR A 292 2.56 11.36 -21.17
C TYR A 292 3.19 11.83 -19.86
N PHE A 293 2.72 12.94 -19.29
CA PHE A 293 3.24 13.52 -18.05
C PHE A 293 2.11 13.75 -17.04
N SER A 294 2.20 13.11 -15.87
CA SER A 294 1.24 13.26 -14.78
C SER A 294 1.87 13.10 -13.39
N PHE A 295 1.57 14.01 -12.47
CA PHE A 295 1.94 13.91 -11.06
C PHE A 295 0.90 13.18 -10.19
N GLY A 296 -0.09 12.51 -10.81
CA GLY A 296 -1.13 11.79 -10.09
C GLY A 296 -2.29 12.68 -9.64
N SER A 297 -3.00 12.28 -8.58
CA SER A 297 -4.21 12.98 -8.11
C SER A 297 -3.97 13.96 -6.95
N VAL A 298 -2.88 13.79 -6.20
CA VAL A 298 -2.59 14.58 -4.98
C VAL A 298 -1.61 15.71 -5.27
N VAL A 299 -0.52 15.43 -6.00
CA VAL A 299 0.41 16.47 -6.44
C VAL A 299 -0.14 17.07 -7.73
N LYS A 300 -0.47 18.36 -7.66
CA LYS A 300 -0.94 19.13 -8.81
C LYS A 300 0.26 19.75 -9.51
N GLY A 301 0.37 19.57 -10.83
CA GLY A 301 1.42 20.21 -11.62
C GLY A 301 1.33 21.74 -11.53
N SER A 302 0.12 22.26 -11.37
CA SER A 302 -0.15 23.69 -11.18
C SER A 302 0.32 24.26 -9.83
N HIS A 303 0.74 23.42 -8.88
CA HIS A 303 1.32 23.85 -7.60
C HIS A 303 2.85 23.82 -7.60
N LEU A 304 3.48 23.44 -8.71
CA LEU A 304 4.93 23.53 -8.84
C LEU A 304 5.38 24.99 -8.84
N PRO A 305 6.54 25.30 -8.25
CA PRO A 305 7.16 26.61 -8.40
C PRO A 305 7.33 27.00 -9.87
N THR A 306 7.12 28.28 -10.20
CA THR A 306 7.18 28.80 -11.58
C THR A 306 8.47 28.39 -12.31
N HIS A 307 9.63 28.48 -11.64
CA HIS A 307 10.91 28.11 -12.24
C HIS A 307 10.98 26.63 -12.66
N GLN A 308 10.30 25.72 -11.94
CA GLN A 308 10.25 24.31 -12.32
C GLN A 308 9.30 24.06 -13.48
N VAL A 309 8.16 24.76 -13.52
CA VAL A 309 7.23 24.72 -14.66
C VAL A 309 7.93 25.19 -15.93
N GLU A 310 8.66 26.31 -15.86
CA GLU A 310 9.44 26.84 -16.98
C GLU A 310 10.54 25.89 -17.43
N MET A 311 11.28 25.28 -16.48
CA MET A 311 12.28 24.26 -16.77
C MET A 311 11.65 23.06 -17.49
N PHE A 312 10.53 22.51 -17.00
CA PHE A 312 9.85 21.39 -17.65
C PHE A 312 9.40 21.76 -19.07
N LEU A 313 8.77 22.93 -19.26
CA LEU A 313 8.32 23.38 -20.58
C LEU A 313 9.50 23.59 -21.55
N ARG A 314 10.62 24.14 -21.08
CA ARG A 314 11.82 24.33 -21.91
C ARG A 314 12.33 23.00 -22.43
N GLN A 315 12.50 22.03 -21.54
CA GLN A 315 13.07 20.73 -21.83
C GLN A 315 12.12 19.84 -22.65
N LEU A 316 10.82 19.82 -22.28
CA LEU A 316 9.78 19.13 -23.05
C LEU A 316 9.53 19.78 -24.41
N GLY A 317 9.81 21.07 -24.57
CA GLY A 317 9.71 21.78 -25.84
C GLY A 317 10.81 21.43 -26.85
N GLN A 318 11.90 20.80 -26.38
CA GLN A 318 13.07 20.45 -27.22
C GLN A 318 13.04 19.02 -27.75
N ILE A 319 12.17 18.15 -27.22
CA ILE A 319 12.02 16.77 -27.70
C ILE A 319 11.10 16.70 -28.92
N LYS A 320 11.30 15.69 -29.77
CA LYS A 320 10.52 15.50 -31.01
C LYS A 320 9.09 14.99 -30.75
N GLN A 321 8.90 14.29 -29.63
CA GLN A 321 7.63 13.70 -29.25
C GLN A 321 6.57 14.78 -28.98
N LYS A 322 5.31 14.42 -29.22
CA LYS A 322 4.19 15.15 -28.62
C LYS A 322 4.15 14.86 -27.12
N VAL A 323 3.79 15.87 -26.33
CA VAL A 323 3.72 15.75 -24.87
C VAL A 323 2.30 16.02 -24.40
N LEU A 324 1.69 15.04 -23.74
CA LEU A 324 0.40 15.17 -23.08
C LEU A 324 0.64 15.40 -21.59
N TRP A 325 0.44 16.62 -21.10
CA TRP A 325 0.71 16.97 -19.70
C TRP A 325 -0.58 17.29 -18.93
N LYS A 326 -0.89 16.46 -17.92
CA LYS A 326 -2.00 16.70 -17.00
C LYS A 326 -1.74 17.98 -16.16
N TRP A 327 -2.66 18.93 -16.24
CA TRP A 327 -2.55 20.27 -15.62
C TRP A 327 -3.88 20.71 -14.99
N GLU A 328 -3.90 20.89 -13.67
CA GLU A 328 -5.14 21.02 -12.89
C GLU A 328 -5.72 22.44 -12.79
N SER A 329 -5.10 23.43 -13.44
CA SER A 329 -5.50 24.84 -13.36
C SER A 329 -5.95 25.41 -14.70
N ASP A 330 -6.86 26.37 -14.68
CA ASP A 330 -7.24 27.15 -15.87
C ASP A 330 -6.17 28.19 -16.25
N ASN A 331 -5.30 28.56 -15.30
CA ASN A 331 -4.15 29.41 -15.59
C ASN A 331 -3.06 28.59 -16.29
N LEU A 332 -2.97 28.73 -17.61
CA LEU A 332 -2.02 28.00 -18.44
C LEU A 332 -0.72 28.79 -18.61
N PRO A 333 0.44 28.13 -18.42
CA PRO A 333 1.72 28.73 -18.80
C PRO A 333 1.85 28.82 -20.33
N LYS A 334 2.85 29.54 -20.83
CA LYS A 334 3.15 29.59 -22.27
C LYS A 334 3.66 28.22 -22.74
N LEU A 335 2.85 27.51 -23.53
CA LEU A 335 3.15 26.14 -23.95
C LEU A 335 4.00 26.09 -25.23
N PRO A 336 4.99 25.20 -25.31
CA PRO A 336 5.64 24.83 -26.57
C PRO A 336 4.66 24.19 -27.57
N PRO A 337 4.90 24.27 -28.90
CA PRO A 337 3.99 23.74 -29.91
C PRO A 337 3.72 22.22 -29.87
N ASN A 338 4.60 21.46 -29.22
CA ASN A 338 4.48 20.01 -29.07
C ASN A 338 3.80 19.60 -27.74
N VAL A 339 3.49 20.54 -26.84
CA VAL A 339 2.90 20.26 -25.52
C VAL A 339 1.39 20.56 -25.55
N VAL A 340 0.60 19.58 -25.13
CA VAL A 340 -0.87 19.68 -24.98
C VAL A 340 -1.23 19.39 -23.54
N VAL A 341 -2.04 20.27 -22.95
CA VAL A 341 -2.46 20.17 -21.54
C VAL A 341 -3.97 19.93 -21.41
N ARG A 342 -4.35 19.16 -20.40
CA ARG A 342 -5.76 18.98 -19.97
C ARG A 342 -5.82 18.79 -18.46
N LYS A 343 -6.95 19.15 -17.86
CA LYS A 343 -7.24 18.86 -16.45
C LYS A 343 -7.25 17.36 -16.14
N TRP A 344 -7.70 16.57 -17.10
CA TRP A 344 -7.76 15.12 -16.96
C TRP A 344 -7.56 14.42 -18.30
N PHE A 345 -6.85 13.30 -18.27
CA PHE A 345 -6.61 12.43 -19.41
C PHE A 345 -7.05 11.00 -19.09
N PRO A 346 -7.49 10.22 -20.11
CA PRO A 346 -7.70 8.78 -19.97
C PRO A 346 -6.35 8.04 -19.91
N GLN A 347 -5.67 8.12 -18.76
CA GLN A 347 -4.29 7.65 -18.56
C GLN A 347 -4.05 6.21 -19.01
N VAL A 348 -4.89 5.26 -18.58
CA VAL A 348 -4.83 3.84 -18.97
C VAL A 348 -4.87 3.68 -20.49
N ASP A 349 -5.75 4.43 -21.17
CA ASP A 349 -5.94 4.31 -22.62
C ASP A 349 -4.77 4.95 -23.40
N ILE A 350 -4.20 6.05 -22.88
CA ILE A 350 -2.98 6.67 -23.44
C ILE A 350 -1.80 5.73 -23.30
N LEU A 351 -1.58 5.15 -22.12
CA LEU A 351 -0.48 4.20 -21.89
C LEU A 351 -0.64 2.93 -22.75
N GLY A 352 -1.88 2.51 -23.00
CA GLY A 352 -2.19 1.40 -23.89
C GLY A 352 -2.12 1.72 -25.39
N HIS A 353 -1.86 2.98 -25.76
CA HIS A 353 -1.71 3.35 -27.16
C HIS A 353 -0.32 2.97 -27.69
N PRO A 354 -0.19 2.38 -28.90
CA PRO A 354 1.09 1.96 -29.47
C PRO A 354 2.15 3.07 -29.57
N ASN A 355 1.70 4.32 -29.74
CA ASN A 355 2.57 5.50 -29.85
C ASN A 355 2.94 6.13 -28.51
N CYS A 356 2.46 5.65 -27.36
CA CYS A 356 2.97 6.10 -26.07
C CYS A 356 4.36 5.49 -25.82
N VAL A 357 5.39 6.32 -25.76
CA VAL A 357 6.79 5.87 -25.68
C VAL A 357 7.43 6.07 -24.31
N LEU A 358 6.88 6.97 -23.49
CA LEU A 358 7.39 7.31 -22.17
C LEU A 358 6.28 7.84 -21.28
N PHE A 359 6.29 7.42 -20.02
CA PHE A 359 5.48 8.02 -18.97
C PHE A 359 6.36 8.79 -17.97
N ILE A 360 6.27 10.11 -17.96
CA ILE A 360 6.81 10.94 -16.89
C ILE A 360 5.78 10.94 -15.74
N THR A 361 6.15 10.38 -14.61
CA THR A 361 5.22 10.09 -13.51
C THR A 361 5.78 10.49 -12.16
N HIS A 362 4.92 10.77 -11.19
CA HIS A 362 5.33 10.84 -9.78
C HIS A 362 5.74 9.49 -9.17
N GLY A 363 5.44 8.35 -9.82
CA GLY A 363 5.77 7.02 -9.32
C GLY A 363 4.77 6.41 -8.31
N GLY A 364 3.56 6.95 -8.19
CA GLY A 364 2.51 6.34 -7.37
C GLY A 364 2.12 4.94 -7.88
N ILE A 365 1.71 4.05 -6.97
CA ILE A 365 1.54 2.61 -7.28
C ILE A 365 0.66 2.31 -8.49
N HIS A 366 -0.50 2.97 -8.63
CA HIS A 366 -1.37 2.75 -9.79
C HIS A 366 -0.75 3.22 -11.10
N SER A 367 -0.03 4.35 -11.09
CA SER A 367 0.69 4.81 -12.28
C SER A 367 1.79 3.81 -12.69
N VAL A 368 2.45 3.19 -11.72
CA VAL A 368 3.45 2.14 -11.97
C VAL A 368 2.79 0.86 -12.48
N GLU A 369 1.68 0.44 -11.89
CA GLU A 369 0.87 -0.70 -12.36
C GLU A 369 0.44 -0.53 -13.81
N GLU A 370 -0.13 0.61 -14.16
CA GLU A 370 -0.59 0.91 -15.52
C GLU A 370 0.56 0.96 -16.53
N ALA A 371 1.70 1.56 -16.15
CA ALA A 371 2.89 1.61 -16.99
C ALA A 371 3.47 0.21 -17.24
N VAL A 372 3.58 -0.60 -16.19
CA VAL A 372 4.06 -1.99 -16.26
C VAL A 372 3.10 -2.83 -17.08
N TYR A 373 1.79 -2.68 -16.88
CA TYR A 373 0.77 -3.42 -17.64
C TYR A 373 0.91 -3.23 -19.15
N TYR A 374 1.15 -2.00 -19.61
CA TYR A 374 1.33 -1.69 -21.03
C TYR A 374 2.79 -1.73 -21.51
N GLY A 375 3.74 -1.97 -20.63
CA GLY A 375 5.16 -2.03 -20.98
C GLY A 375 5.73 -0.70 -21.43
N VAL A 376 5.29 0.40 -20.82
CA VAL A 376 5.78 1.76 -21.07
C VAL A 376 6.87 2.10 -20.03
N PRO A 377 8.08 2.53 -20.46
CA PRO A 377 9.12 2.94 -19.53
C PRO A 377 8.76 4.26 -18.82
N MET A 378 9.39 4.52 -17.67
CA MET A 378 9.03 5.64 -16.81
C MET A 378 10.20 6.56 -16.48
N LEU A 379 9.97 7.88 -16.55
CA LEU A 379 10.80 8.86 -15.85
C LEU A 379 10.06 9.25 -14.56
N ALA A 380 10.49 8.69 -13.43
CA ALA A 380 9.76 8.76 -12.18
C ALA A 380 10.30 9.87 -11.25
N ILE A 381 9.54 10.95 -11.11
CA ILE A 381 9.85 12.12 -10.26
C ILE A 381 9.17 11.94 -8.89
N SER A 382 9.82 11.22 -7.97
CA SER A 382 9.25 10.87 -6.67
C SER A 382 9.17 12.07 -5.73
N VAL A 383 7.99 12.34 -5.17
CA VAL A 383 7.74 13.45 -4.24
C VAL A 383 7.59 12.97 -2.80
N PHE A 384 6.68 12.02 -2.53
CA PHE A 384 6.35 11.57 -1.17
C PHE A 384 5.73 10.16 -1.13
N GLY A 385 5.53 9.62 0.06
CA GLY A 385 4.83 8.33 0.25
C GLY A 385 5.57 7.14 -0.36
N ASP A 386 4.82 6.22 -0.96
CA ASP A 386 5.31 5.01 -1.61
C ASP A 386 6.06 5.26 -2.93
N GLN A 387 5.95 6.48 -3.48
CA GLN A 387 6.49 6.86 -4.79
C GLN A 387 7.98 6.55 -4.93
N LEU A 388 8.76 6.85 -3.88
CA LEU A 388 10.20 6.60 -3.90
C LEU A 388 10.51 5.12 -4.01
N TYR A 389 9.84 4.29 -3.21
CA TYR A 389 10.00 2.83 -3.24
C TYR A 389 9.65 2.26 -4.60
N ASN A 390 8.47 2.59 -5.12
CA ASN A 390 8.01 2.09 -6.42
C ASN A 390 9.00 2.49 -7.54
N SER A 391 9.52 3.72 -7.49
CA SER A 391 10.49 4.20 -8.47
C SER A 391 11.83 3.45 -8.38
N ILE A 392 12.32 3.16 -7.16
CA ILE A 392 13.54 2.35 -6.96
C ILE A 392 13.33 0.94 -7.52
N MET A 393 12.14 0.36 -7.31
CA MET A 393 11.80 -0.97 -7.79
C MET A 393 11.77 -1.02 -9.32
N MET A 394 11.26 0.02 -9.99
CA MET A 394 11.26 0.08 -11.45
C MET A 394 12.65 0.37 -12.03
N GLU A 395 13.44 1.20 -11.34
CA GLU A 395 14.84 1.47 -11.67
C GLU A 395 15.70 0.20 -11.55
N SER A 396 15.54 -0.60 -10.49
CA SER A 396 16.28 -1.86 -10.31
C SER A 396 16.00 -2.90 -11.40
N ARG A 397 14.84 -2.79 -12.05
CA ARG A 397 14.42 -3.63 -13.18
C ARG A 397 14.75 -3.02 -14.54
N GLY A 398 15.38 -1.85 -14.56
CA GLY A 398 15.74 -1.14 -15.78
C GLY A 398 14.54 -0.66 -16.60
N ALA A 399 13.35 -0.51 -15.99
CA ALA A 399 12.14 -0.01 -16.65
C ALA A 399 11.85 1.47 -16.33
N ALA A 400 12.63 2.07 -15.45
CA ALA A 400 12.52 3.48 -15.11
C ALA A 400 13.89 4.14 -14.87
N ILE A 401 13.92 5.46 -15.01
CA ILE A 401 14.92 6.31 -14.36
C ILE A 401 14.22 7.04 -13.22
N ARG A 402 14.83 7.01 -12.03
CA ARG A 402 14.28 7.66 -10.84
C ARG A 402 14.95 9.01 -10.60
N LEU A 403 14.14 10.01 -10.30
CA LEU A 403 14.58 11.34 -9.90
C LEU A 403 13.82 11.74 -8.64
N LYS A 404 14.51 11.98 -7.52
CA LYS A 404 13.82 12.55 -6.34
C LYS A 404 13.52 14.01 -6.62
N TYR A 405 12.32 14.46 -6.25
CA TYR A 405 11.91 15.86 -6.39
C TYR A 405 12.91 16.84 -5.74
N THR A 406 13.44 16.48 -4.57
CA THR A 406 14.43 17.29 -3.83
C THR A 406 15.78 17.41 -4.53
N GLU A 407 16.04 16.59 -5.53
CA GLU A 407 17.29 16.56 -6.28
C GLU A 407 17.09 16.95 -7.75
N LEU A 408 15.92 17.52 -8.07
CA LEU A 408 15.53 17.95 -9.41
C LEU A 408 16.33 19.20 -9.80
N THR A 409 17.09 19.08 -10.89
CA THR A 409 17.75 20.21 -11.57
C THR A 409 17.48 20.10 -13.06
N GLU A 410 17.67 21.21 -13.79
CA GLU A 410 17.48 21.24 -15.24
C GLU A 410 18.35 20.19 -15.94
N ASP A 411 19.66 20.21 -15.67
CA ASP A 411 20.61 19.23 -16.24
C ASP A 411 20.22 17.79 -15.93
N ARG A 412 19.77 17.48 -14.71
CA ARG A 412 19.39 16.11 -14.35
C ARG A 412 18.11 15.70 -15.06
N PHE A 413 17.14 16.59 -15.19
CA PHE A 413 15.90 16.29 -15.91
C PHE A 413 16.18 16.09 -17.40
N GLU A 414 16.93 17.00 -18.03
CA GLU A 414 17.33 16.95 -19.44
C GLU A 414 18.07 15.64 -19.75
N ASN A 415 19.16 15.36 -19.03
CA ASN A 415 19.98 14.17 -19.27
C ASN A 415 19.17 12.88 -19.13
N ASN A 416 18.34 12.77 -18.09
CA ASN A 416 17.52 11.59 -17.87
C ASN A 416 16.40 11.44 -18.93
N LEU A 417 15.79 12.55 -19.36
CA LEU A 417 14.79 12.56 -20.42
C LEU A 417 15.37 12.09 -21.75
N HIS A 418 16.54 12.61 -22.14
CA HIS A 418 17.23 12.16 -23.34
C HIS A 418 17.71 10.71 -23.24
N GLN A 419 18.24 10.30 -22.09
CA GLN A 419 18.70 8.93 -21.86
C GLN A 419 17.56 7.92 -22.02
N ILE A 420 16.39 8.14 -21.39
CA ILE A 420 15.29 7.17 -21.43
C ILE A 420 14.62 7.11 -22.79
N LEU A 421 14.58 8.23 -23.54
CA LEU A 421 14.00 8.26 -24.89
C LEU A 421 14.93 7.63 -25.94
N SER A 422 16.25 7.71 -25.75
CA SER A 422 17.23 7.21 -26.73
C SER A 422 17.65 5.75 -26.50
N ASN A 423 17.64 5.28 -25.25
CA ASN A 423 18.08 3.93 -24.89
C ASN A 423 16.90 2.93 -24.91
N THR A 424 16.88 2.04 -25.90
CA THR A 424 15.79 1.06 -26.09
C THR A 424 15.68 0.04 -24.96
N SER A 425 16.74 -0.19 -24.18
CA SER A 425 16.73 -1.17 -23.08
C SER A 425 15.64 -0.88 -22.05
N TYR A 426 15.29 0.39 -21.80
CA TYR A 426 14.19 0.74 -20.88
C TYR A 426 12.84 0.23 -21.39
N LYS A 427 12.56 0.41 -22.69
CA LYS A 427 11.33 -0.07 -23.33
C LYS A 427 11.31 -1.61 -23.40
N GLU A 428 12.43 -2.24 -23.69
CA GLU A 428 12.56 -3.70 -23.72
C GLU A 428 12.32 -4.32 -22.34
N ASN A 429 12.91 -3.74 -21.29
CA ASN A 429 12.70 -4.15 -19.90
C ASN A 429 11.25 -3.91 -19.46
N ALA A 430 10.66 -2.76 -19.80
CA ALA A 430 9.25 -2.49 -19.49
C ALA A 430 8.33 -3.53 -20.16
N LYS A 431 8.55 -3.87 -21.43
CA LYS A 431 7.81 -4.94 -22.12
C LYS A 431 8.04 -6.31 -21.50
N LYS A 432 9.26 -6.61 -21.03
CA LYS A 432 9.55 -7.86 -20.32
C LYS A 432 8.78 -7.93 -19.00
N LEU A 433 8.76 -6.84 -18.23
CA LEU A 433 7.97 -6.76 -17.00
C LEU A 433 6.47 -6.89 -17.25
N SER A 434 5.95 -6.27 -18.32
CA SER A 434 4.56 -6.44 -18.75
C SER A 434 4.22 -7.91 -18.95
N LYS A 435 5.03 -8.66 -19.71
CA LYS A 435 4.81 -10.09 -19.93
C LYS A 435 4.73 -10.88 -18.62
N ILE A 436 5.64 -10.62 -17.67
CA ILE A 436 5.65 -11.31 -16.37
C ILE A 436 4.43 -10.90 -15.53
N PHE A 437 4.02 -9.63 -15.58
CA PHE A 437 2.87 -9.13 -14.82
C PHE A 437 1.54 -9.69 -15.32
N HIS A 438 1.40 -9.92 -16.64
CA HIS A 438 0.22 -10.56 -17.23
C HIS A 438 0.18 -12.07 -17.02
N ASP A 439 1.32 -12.72 -16.83
CA ASP A 439 1.45 -14.17 -16.67
C ASP A 439 1.07 -14.61 -15.24
N GLN A 440 -0.24 -14.66 -15.00
CA GLN A 440 -0.83 -15.08 -13.73
C GLN A 440 -1.94 -16.10 -13.96
N PRO A 441 -2.11 -17.10 -13.05
CA PRO A 441 -3.11 -18.15 -13.21
C PRO A 441 -4.56 -17.65 -13.12
N MET A 442 -4.78 -16.51 -12.48
CA MET A 442 -6.08 -15.89 -12.31
C MET A 442 -5.93 -14.37 -12.44
N LYS A 443 -6.88 -13.71 -13.11
CA LYS A 443 -6.87 -12.25 -13.19
C LYS A 443 -6.98 -11.65 -11.78
N PRO A 444 -6.31 -10.53 -11.48
CA PRO A 444 -6.31 -9.95 -10.13
C PRO A 444 -7.71 -9.67 -9.56
N LEU A 445 -8.63 -9.16 -10.39
CA LEU A 445 -10.02 -8.90 -9.99
C LEU A 445 -10.77 -10.18 -9.62
N ASP A 446 -10.70 -11.20 -10.48
CA ASP A 446 -11.33 -12.49 -10.23
C ASP A 446 -10.75 -13.16 -8.96
N LYS A 447 -9.44 -13.04 -8.75
CA LYS A 447 -8.75 -13.54 -7.55
C LYS A 447 -9.24 -12.85 -6.28
N ALA A 448 -9.37 -11.52 -6.29
CA ALA A 448 -9.87 -10.77 -5.15
C ALA A 448 -11.31 -11.16 -4.78
N VAL A 449 -12.19 -11.23 -5.78
CA VAL A 449 -13.58 -11.67 -5.60
C VAL A 449 -13.64 -13.10 -5.05
N TYR A 450 -12.88 -14.03 -5.66
CA TYR A 450 -12.84 -15.42 -5.21
C TYR A 450 -12.51 -15.55 -3.73
N TRP A 451 -11.52 -14.80 -3.24
CA TRP A 451 -11.10 -14.86 -1.83
C TRP A 451 -12.07 -14.17 -0.88
N ILE A 452 -12.76 -13.10 -1.30
CA ILE A 452 -13.85 -12.50 -0.51
C ILE A 452 -15.00 -13.50 -0.37
N GLU A 453 -15.44 -14.09 -1.47
CA GLU A 453 -16.47 -15.13 -1.45
C GLU A 453 -16.00 -16.37 -0.67
N TYR A 454 -14.70 -16.67 -0.65
CA TYR A 454 -14.13 -17.74 0.16
C TYR A 454 -14.31 -17.46 1.66
N VAL A 455 -14.07 -16.23 2.11
CA VAL A 455 -14.33 -15.81 3.50
C VAL A 455 -15.82 -15.97 3.84
N ILE A 456 -16.71 -15.56 2.93
CA ILE A 456 -18.17 -15.70 3.08
C ILE A 456 -18.54 -17.19 3.21
N ARG A 457 -18.12 -18.03 2.25
CA ARG A 457 -18.44 -19.47 2.21
C ARG A 457 -17.92 -20.25 3.43
N HIS A 458 -16.81 -19.80 4.01
CA HIS A 458 -16.15 -20.48 5.12
C HIS A 458 -16.26 -19.70 6.44
N ASN A 459 -17.29 -18.86 6.57
CA ASN A 459 -17.63 -18.15 7.81
C ASN A 459 -16.39 -17.56 8.50
N GLY A 460 -15.64 -16.73 7.78
CA GLY A 460 -14.45 -16.05 8.30
C GLY A 460 -13.11 -16.70 7.97
N ALA A 461 -13.11 -17.90 7.37
CA ALA A 461 -11.91 -18.60 6.88
C ALA A 461 -10.76 -18.68 7.91
N HIS A 462 -11.08 -18.98 9.17
CA HIS A 462 -10.13 -18.96 10.29
C HIS A 462 -8.90 -19.87 10.10
N HIS A 463 -9.00 -20.91 9.27
CA HIS A 463 -7.91 -21.82 8.93
C HIS A 463 -6.81 -21.20 8.06
N LEU A 464 -7.01 -20.00 7.50
CA LEU A 464 -5.96 -19.25 6.80
C LEU A 464 -4.99 -18.54 7.77
N LYS A 465 -5.38 -18.43 9.05
CA LYS A 465 -4.58 -17.75 10.08
C LYS A 465 -3.48 -18.67 10.60
N THR A 466 -2.31 -18.10 10.84
CA THR A 466 -1.19 -18.85 11.40
C THR A 466 -1.24 -18.86 12.93
N ALA A 467 -0.48 -19.76 13.57
CA ALA A 467 -0.32 -19.74 15.02
C ALA A 467 0.32 -18.43 15.53
N GLY A 468 1.06 -17.72 14.66
CA GLY A 468 1.65 -16.43 14.98
C GLY A 468 0.60 -15.39 15.40
N ASN A 469 -0.64 -15.47 14.88
CA ASN A 469 -1.68 -14.48 15.17
C ASN A 469 -2.05 -14.44 16.67
N LYS A 470 -1.68 -15.48 17.43
CA LYS A 470 -1.87 -15.60 18.87
C LYS A 470 -0.65 -15.17 19.70
N LEU A 471 0.47 -14.84 19.05
CA LEU A 471 1.69 -14.43 19.71
C LEU A 471 1.69 -12.92 19.98
N ASN A 472 2.42 -12.51 21.01
CA ASN A 472 2.83 -11.13 21.21
C ASN A 472 4.05 -10.80 20.35
N TRP A 473 4.31 -9.52 20.08
CA TRP A 473 5.39 -9.09 19.19
C TRP A 473 6.77 -9.64 19.58
N PHE A 474 7.09 -9.74 20.88
CA PHE A 474 8.38 -10.24 21.34
C PHE A 474 8.52 -11.76 21.20
N GLN A 475 7.42 -12.51 21.25
CA GLN A 475 7.39 -13.95 20.99
C GLN A 475 7.51 -14.22 19.49
N PHE A 476 6.79 -13.44 18.67
CA PHE A 476 6.87 -13.53 17.21
C PHE A 476 8.30 -13.30 16.69
N LEU A 477 9.04 -12.38 17.33
CA LEU A 477 10.45 -12.08 17.01
C LEU A 477 11.46 -12.96 17.76
N LEU A 478 11.01 -13.94 18.56
CA LEU A 478 11.84 -14.83 19.38
C LEU A 478 12.77 -14.08 20.36
N ILE A 479 12.40 -12.87 20.78
CA ILE A 479 13.20 -12.05 21.71
C ILE A 479 13.27 -12.72 23.08
N ASP A 480 12.18 -13.34 23.52
CA ASP A 480 12.11 -14.16 24.73
C ASP A 480 13.11 -15.33 24.69
N VAL A 481 13.17 -16.07 23.57
CA VAL A 481 14.10 -17.18 23.37
C VAL A 481 15.56 -16.68 23.35
N ILE A 482 15.84 -15.61 22.60
CA ILE A 482 17.19 -15.01 22.53
C ILE A 482 17.65 -14.59 23.94
N PHE A 483 16.76 -13.98 24.72
CA PHE A 483 17.06 -13.55 26.08
C PHE A 483 17.42 -14.73 27.01
N VAL A 484 16.65 -15.83 26.94
CA VAL A 484 16.95 -17.06 27.71
C VAL A 484 18.30 -17.66 27.31
N VAL A 485 18.62 -17.68 26.00
CA VAL A 485 19.92 -18.19 25.51
C VAL A 485 21.07 -17.33 26.03
N ILE A 486 20.96 -16.00 25.95
CA ILE A 486 22.01 -15.06 26.42
C ILE A 486 22.24 -15.24 27.93
N ILE A 487 21.18 -15.28 28.73
CA ILE A 487 21.30 -15.50 30.17
C ILE A 487 21.97 -16.84 30.47
N THR A 488 21.60 -17.90 29.76
CA THR A 488 22.18 -19.24 29.96
C THR A 488 23.67 -19.25 29.66
N ILE A 489 24.10 -18.63 28.55
CA ILE A 489 25.53 -18.49 28.20
C ILE A 489 26.26 -17.67 29.27
N PHE A 490 25.66 -16.55 29.72
CA PHE A 490 26.26 -15.70 30.74
C PHE A 490 26.44 -16.42 32.08
N LEU A 491 25.44 -17.18 32.53
CA LEU A 491 25.52 -18.01 33.73
C LEU A 491 26.58 -19.10 33.60
N PHE A 492 26.67 -19.76 32.43
CA PHE A 492 27.72 -20.76 32.17
C PHE A 492 29.12 -20.14 32.26
N ILE A 493 29.33 -18.95 31.69
CA ILE A 493 30.59 -18.21 31.78
C ILE A 493 30.93 -17.87 33.24
N ILE A 494 29.96 -17.39 34.03
CA ILE A 494 30.16 -17.08 35.46
C ILE A 494 30.56 -18.33 36.25
N ILE A 495 29.84 -19.45 36.05
CA ILE A 495 30.11 -20.72 36.73
C ILE A 495 31.51 -21.20 36.34
N PHE A 496 31.85 -21.19 35.05
CA PHE A 496 33.17 -21.58 34.56
C PHE A 496 34.31 -20.78 35.22
N PHE A 497 34.19 -19.45 35.29
CA PHE A 497 35.19 -18.61 35.97
C PHE A 497 35.25 -18.84 37.48
N HIS A 498 34.11 -19.07 38.14
CA HIS A 498 34.09 -19.41 39.57
C HIS A 498 34.75 -20.77 39.84
N THR A 499 34.46 -21.77 39.02
CA THR A 499 35.09 -23.09 39.11
C THR A 499 36.61 -23.01 38.90
N ILE A 500 37.09 -22.24 37.92
CA ILE A 500 38.53 -21.99 37.75
C ILE A 500 39.14 -21.29 38.97
N LYS A 501 38.47 -20.27 39.53
CA LYS A 501 38.91 -19.59 40.75
C LYS A 501 38.98 -20.55 41.95
N LEU A 502 38.00 -21.43 42.09
CA LEU A 502 37.98 -22.45 43.15
C LEU A 502 39.12 -23.46 42.96
N ILE A 503 39.30 -24.01 41.75
CA ILE A 503 40.39 -24.95 41.44
C ILE A 503 41.77 -24.31 41.68
N THR A 504 41.96 -23.06 41.26
CA THR A 504 43.23 -22.34 41.48
C THR A 504 43.47 -22.01 42.96
N LYS A 505 42.43 -21.66 43.72
CA LYS A 505 42.50 -21.49 45.19
C LYS A 505 42.84 -22.81 45.89
N CYS A 506 42.19 -23.91 45.52
CA CYS A 506 42.49 -25.25 46.03
C CYS A 506 43.94 -25.68 45.72
N ARG A 507 44.43 -25.40 44.50
CA ARG A 507 45.83 -25.64 44.13
C ARG A 507 46.81 -24.84 44.99
N LYS A 508 46.57 -23.53 45.18
CA LYS A 508 47.42 -22.67 46.03
C LYS A 508 47.44 -23.09 47.50
N TYR A 509 46.30 -23.53 48.03
CA TYR A 509 46.20 -24.05 49.39
C TYR A 509 47.01 -25.35 49.56
N ASN A 510 46.92 -26.27 48.60
CA ASN A 510 47.67 -27.52 48.62
C ASN A 510 49.20 -27.33 48.44
N THR A 511 49.65 -26.32 47.68
CA THR A 511 51.08 -26.01 47.58
C THR A 511 51.63 -25.41 48.88
N GLY A 512 50.87 -24.53 49.56
CA GLY A 512 51.30 -23.96 50.84
C GLY A 512 51.45 -25.00 51.96
N ILE A 513 50.58 -26.01 52.01
CA ILE A 513 50.68 -27.13 52.99
C ILE A 513 51.92 -28.00 52.75
N ASN A 514 52.38 -28.15 51.50
CA ASN A 514 53.56 -28.95 51.18
C ASN A 514 54.87 -28.22 51.49
N ASP A 515 54.89 -26.89 51.44
CA ASP A 515 56.06 -26.09 51.83
C ASP A 515 56.21 -26.08 53.37
N ASP A 516 55.12 -25.93 54.13
CA ASP A 516 55.13 -26.02 55.61
C ASP A 516 55.55 -27.40 56.15
N LYS A 517 55.50 -28.46 55.33
CA LYS A 517 55.96 -29.81 55.67
C LYS A 517 57.43 -30.07 55.34
N LYS A 518 58.10 -29.17 54.61
CA LYS A 518 59.54 -29.28 54.31
C LYS A 518 60.43 -28.53 55.31
N ASP A 519 59.86 -27.59 56.06
CA ASP A 519 60.57 -26.80 57.09
C ASP A 519 60.40 -27.35 58.52
N LYS A 520 59.97 -28.60 58.67
CA LYS A 520 60.02 -29.40 59.90
C LYS A 520 60.80 -30.68 59.64
#